data_AF-A2DIM2-F1
#
_entry.id   AF-A2DIM2-F1
#
_cell.length_a   1.000
_cell.length_b   1.000
_cell.length_c   1.000
_cell.angle_alpha   90.00
_cell.angle_beta   90.00
_cell.angle_gamma   90.00
#
_symmetry.space_group_name_H-M   'P 1'
#
loop_
_entity.id
_entity.type
_entity.pdbx_description
1 polymer ?
#
loop_
_entity_poly.entity_id
_entity_poly.type
_entity_poly.pdbx_seq_one_letter_code
_entity_poly.pdbx_strand_id
1 'polypeptide(L)'
;MWGLSEYKADLEQINNANYTNLNVFSKVQPGDEELLHRYHFIKVLSFFKRNDFTELTNHSNMYLDSIYEYMDKWNEEYLDPGFPAPPFDFMLLVMMTSTNGDDTFNKFMRLFRHYSKVLAYLKTQNQQRQILLTDKTKTDEFYMTVGNAVLVVHGRLNYIAENIVAILHSTRKYSIITSFLNEFMPPDQVNDDETLSCFGRVLISIGDRSLADKYFEKVLNPALKTINKGYYQFFDGNFAEAAKSLTGNLAPSNEACNYYMGDFKTDISENSNSSATPKKPTPESLTRWPLPPLQA
;
A
#
# COMPACT_ATOMS: atom_id res chain seq x y z
N MET A 1 -17.24 20.65 -20.57
CA MET A 1 -17.04 19.23 -20.24
C MET A 1 -15.59 19.04 -19.83
N TRP A 2 -15.27 18.14 -18.91
CA TRP A 2 -13.89 17.83 -18.51
C TRP A 2 -13.32 16.71 -19.40
N GLY A 3 -12.11 16.89 -19.94
CA GLY A 3 -11.50 15.97 -20.92
C GLY A 3 -10.02 15.67 -20.66
N LEU A 4 -9.34 15.07 -21.65
CA LEU A 4 -7.94 14.64 -21.51
C LEU A 4 -6.95 15.80 -21.29
N SER A 5 -7.20 16.96 -21.91
CA SER A 5 -6.42 18.18 -21.67
C SER A 5 -6.53 18.65 -20.22
N GLU A 6 -7.74 18.65 -19.68
CA GLU A 6 -8.02 19.05 -18.30
C GLU A 6 -7.45 18.04 -17.31
N TYR A 7 -7.49 16.74 -17.63
CA TYR A 7 -6.83 15.70 -16.83
C TYR A 7 -5.35 15.97 -16.63
N LYS A 8 -4.63 16.21 -17.72
CA LYS A 8 -3.18 16.49 -17.67
C LYS A 8 -2.88 17.79 -16.92
N ALA A 9 -3.68 18.83 -17.14
CA ALA A 9 -3.54 20.10 -16.44
C ALA A 9 -3.79 19.98 -14.94
N ASP A 10 -4.77 19.18 -14.52
CA ASP A 10 -5.07 18.95 -13.10
C ASP A 10 -3.95 18.12 -12.43
N LEU A 11 -3.40 17.11 -13.11
CA LEU A 11 -2.21 16.37 -12.64
C LEU A 11 -1.01 17.27 -12.43
N GLU A 12 -0.73 18.16 -13.39
CA GLU A 12 0.39 19.11 -13.30
C GLU A 12 0.22 20.05 -12.10
N GLN A 13 -0.99 20.57 -11.87
CA GLN A 13 -1.28 21.38 -10.69
C GLN A 13 -1.07 20.59 -9.39
N ILE A 14 -1.52 19.34 -9.32
CA ILE A 14 -1.31 18.48 -8.16
C ILE A 14 0.19 18.25 -7.91
N ASN A 15 0.99 18.00 -8.96
CA ASN A 15 2.44 17.82 -8.81
C ASN A 15 3.12 19.09 -8.30
N ASN A 16 2.58 20.26 -8.63
CA ASN A 16 3.02 21.57 -8.13
C ASN A 16 2.40 21.95 -6.77
N ALA A 17 1.87 20.96 -6.04
CA ALA A 17 1.24 21.11 -4.72
C ALA A 17 0.01 22.04 -4.68
N ASN A 18 -0.68 22.23 -5.81
CA ASN A 18 -1.95 22.95 -5.89
C ASN A 18 -3.11 21.95 -6.01
N TYR A 19 -3.94 21.85 -4.97
CA TYR A 19 -4.95 20.79 -4.86
C TYR A 19 -6.40 21.28 -4.88
N THR A 20 -6.66 22.58 -4.72
CA THR A 20 -8.03 23.11 -4.49
C THR A 20 -8.68 23.70 -5.74
N ASN A 21 -7.91 24.35 -6.61
CA ASN A 21 -8.43 25.06 -7.78
C ASN A 21 -8.33 24.22 -9.07
N LEU A 22 -8.57 22.92 -8.95
CA LEU A 22 -8.51 21.99 -10.09
C LEU A 22 -9.75 22.13 -10.98
N ASN A 23 -9.56 21.95 -12.29
CA ASN A 23 -10.64 22.00 -13.27
C ASN A 23 -11.73 20.99 -12.94
N VAL A 24 -11.37 19.82 -12.38
CA VAL A 24 -12.31 18.77 -11.96
C VAL A 24 -13.44 19.27 -11.04
N PHE A 25 -13.18 20.32 -10.23
CA PHE A 25 -14.16 20.84 -9.26
C PHE A 25 -15.14 21.86 -9.86
N SER A 26 -14.80 22.46 -11.01
CA SER A 26 -15.63 23.48 -11.68
C SER A 26 -16.32 22.98 -12.96
N LYS A 27 -16.00 21.75 -13.39
CA LYS A 27 -16.50 21.18 -14.64
C LYS A 27 -17.54 20.08 -14.38
N VAL A 28 -18.48 19.97 -15.32
CA VAL A 28 -19.46 18.89 -15.38
C VAL A 28 -18.74 17.56 -15.61
N GLN A 29 -19.16 16.54 -14.85
CA GLN A 29 -18.72 15.15 -14.97
C GLN A 29 -18.89 14.65 -16.43
N PRO A 30 -17.88 13.97 -16.99
CA PRO A 30 -17.97 13.40 -18.34
C PRO A 30 -18.91 12.20 -18.39
N GLY A 31 -19.53 11.97 -19.55
CA GLY A 31 -20.38 10.78 -19.80
C GLY A 31 -19.63 9.57 -20.37
N ASP A 32 -18.40 9.76 -20.83
CA ASP A 32 -17.50 8.69 -21.30
C ASP A 32 -16.89 7.94 -20.12
N GLU A 33 -16.90 6.60 -20.16
CA GLU A 33 -16.50 5.73 -19.03
C GLU A 33 -15.04 5.96 -18.62
N GLU A 34 -14.10 6.07 -19.58
CA GLU A 34 -12.69 6.29 -19.28
C GLU A 34 -12.43 7.68 -18.67
N LEU A 35 -12.99 8.72 -19.29
CA LEU A 35 -12.89 10.08 -18.77
C LEU A 35 -13.55 10.21 -17.41
N LEU A 36 -14.62 9.46 -17.16
CA LEU A 36 -15.29 9.40 -15.87
C LEU A 36 -14.36 8.84 -14.78
N HIS A 37 -13.66 7.74 -15.05
CA HIS A 37 -12.69 7.20 -14.08
C HIS A 37 -11.52 8.15 -13.83
N ARG A 38 -10.98 8.79 -14.88
CA ARG A 38 -9.93 9.82 -14.71
C ARG A 38 -10.43 11.03 -13.91
N TYR A 39 -11.69 11.43 -14.10
CA TYR A 39 -12.34 12.50 -13.34
C TYR A 39 -12.43 12.16 -11.85
N HIS A 40 -12.88 10.96 -11.50
CA HIS A 40 -12.92 10.50 -10.11
C HIS A 40 -11.54 10.40 -9.50
N PHE A 41 -10.57 9.89 -10.25
CA PHE A 41 -9.18 9.82 -9.79
C PHE A 41 -8.64 11.18 -9.36
N ILE A 42 -8.80 12.24 -10.16
CA ILE A 42 -8.27 13.57 -9.81
C ILE A 42 -8.92 14.10 -8.52
N LYS A 43 -10.23 13.90 -8.35
CA LYS A 43 -10.93 14.30 -7.12
C LYS A 43 -10.38 13.59 -5.90
N VAL A 44 -10.30 12.25 -5.97
CA VAL A 44 -9.75 11.41 -4.90
C VAL A 44 -8.32 11.85 -4.56
N LEU A 45 -7.47 12.00 -5.57
CA LEU A 45 -6.08 12.41 -5.39
C LEU A 45 -5.96 13.78 -4.73
N SER A 46 -6.78 14.72 -5.15
CA SER A 46 -6.87 16.04 -4.52
C SER A 46 -7.31 15.97 -3.06
N PHE A 47 -8.35 15.21 -2.73
CA PHE A 47 -8.83 15.08 -1.34
C PHE A 47 -7.76 14.45 -0.45
N PHE A 48 -7.11 13.38 -0.93
CA PHE A 48 -6.00 12.73 -0.23
C PHE A 48 -4.85 13.71 0.04
N LYS A 49 -4.39 14.44 -0.98
CA LYS A 49 -3.28 15.41 -0.83
C LYS A 49 -3.61 16.59 0.07
N ARG A 50 -4.90 16.90 0.26
CA ARG A 50 -5.38 17.92 1.21
C ARG A 50 -5.59 17.38 2.63
N ASN A 51 -5.41 16.08 2.86
CA ASN A 51 -5.81 15.39 4.09
C ASN A 51 -7.32 15.54 4.40
N ASP A 52 -8.14 15.70 3.37
CA ASP A 52 -9.59 15.80 3.50
C ASP A 52 -10.21 14.39 3.46
N PHE A 53 -10.02 13.64 4.54
CA PHE A 53 -10.42 12.24 4.61
C PHE A 53 -11.94 12.05 4.58
N THR A 54 -12.72 13.03 5.02
CA THR A 54 -14.19 12.98 4.95
C THR A 54 -14.67 12.98 3.50
N GLU A 55 -14.22 13.97 2.72
CA GLU A 55 -14.60 14.04 1.30
C GLU A 55 -13.97 12.90 0.49
N LEU A 56 -12.74 12.50 0.83
CA LEU A 56 -12.09 11.33 0.24
C LEU A 56 -12.97 10.09 0.40
N THR A 57 -13.39 9.75 1.63
CA THR A 57 -14.20 8.57 1.92
C THR A 57 -15.59 8.66 1.29
N ASN A 58 -16.25 9.81 1.37
CA ASN A 58 -17.57 10.01 0.76
C ASN A 58 -17.51 9.83 -0.75
N HIS A 59 -16.58 10.51 -1.42
CA HIS A 59 -16.41 10.41 -2.87
C HIS A 59 -16.09 8.97 -3.25
N SER A 60 -15.12 8.36 -2.58
CA SER A 60 -14.70 6.99 -2.81
C SER A 60 -15.83 5.98 -2.76
N ASN A 61 -16.64 5.99 -1.69
CA ASN A 61 -17.73 5.03 -1.51
C ASN A 61 -18.78 5.14 -2.62
N MET A 62 -18.97 6.32 -3.22
CA MET A 62 -19.91 6.51 -4.32
C MET A 62 -19.43 5.88 -5.64
N TYR A 63 -18.11 5.80 -5.87
CA TYR A 63 -17.55 5.39 -7.17
C TYR A 63 -16.82 4.06 -7.13
N LEU A 64 -16.62 3.47 -5.95
CA LEU A 64 -15.78 2.29 -5.77
C LEU A 64 -16.23 1.09 -6.62
N ASP A 65 -17.54 0.81 -6.63
CA ASP A 65 -18.09 -0.31 -7.39
C ASP A 65 -17.87 -0.14 -8.91
N SER A 66 -18.00 1.08 -9.42
CA SER A 66 -17.74 1.38 -10.83
C SER A 66 -16.27 1.17 -11.21
N ILE A 67 -15.32 1.52 -10.33
CA ILE A 67 -13.89 1.29 -10.57
C ILE A 67 -13.60 -0.21 -10.65
N TYR A 68 -14.25 -0.96 -9.77
CA TYR A 68 -14.15 -2.41 -9.72
C TYR A 68 -14.72 -3.11 -10.96
N GLU A 69 -15.89 -2.66 -11.42
CA GLU A 69 -16.46 -3.11 -12.69
C GLU A 69 -15.52 -2.81 -13.86
N TYR A 70 -14.90 -1.63 -13.89
CA TYR A 70 -13.92 -1.29 -14.93
C TYR A 70 -12.68 -2.20 -14.88
N MET A 71 -12.16 -2.50 -13.68
CA MET A 71 -11.04 -3.44 -13.52
C MET A 71 -11.38 -4.86 -13.96
N ASP A 72 -12.62 -5.29 -13.77
CA ASP A 72 -13.07 -6.60 -14.25
C ASP A 72 -13.18 -6.66 -15.77
N LYS A 73 -13.40 -5.51 -16.43
CA LYS A 73 -13.36 -5.34 -17.89
C LYS A 73 -11.94 -5.13 -18.46
N TRP A 74 -10.90 -5.19 -17.63
CA TRP A 74 -9.52 -4.95 -18.05
C TRP A 74 -9.10 -5.83 -19.24
N ASN A 75 -8.39 -5.23 -20.20
CA ASN A 75 -7.78 -5.92 -21.33
C ASN A 75 -6.35 -5.41 -21.57
N GLU A 76 -5.62 -6.06 -22.48
CA GLU A 76 -4.21 -5.78 -22.76
C GLU A 76 -3.97 -4.43 -23.45
N GLU A 77 -4.96 -3.92 -24.20
CA GLU A 77 -4.90 -2.63 -24.91
C GLU A 77 -4.82 -1.47 -23.91
N TYR A 78 -5.21 -1.67 -22.65
CA TYR A 78 -5.17 -0.66 -21.60
C TYR A 78 -3.76 -0.20 -21.22
N LEU A 79 -2.75 -0.94 -21.68
CA LEU A 79 -1.33 -0.60 -21.53
C LEU A 79 -0.76 0.05 -22.80
N ASP A 80 -1.54 0.17 -23.86
CA ASP A 80 -1.09 0.80 -25.10
C ASP A 80 -1.09 2.33 -24.98
N PRO A 81 -0.04 3.00 -25.49
CA PRO A 81 0.00 4.46 -25.61
C PRO A 81 -1.22 5.08 -26.29
N GLY A 82 -1.89 4.34 -27.18
CA GLY A 82 -3.09 4.76 -27.89
C GLY A 82 -4.38 4.69 -27.07
N PHE A 83 -4.36 4.01 -25.92
CA PHE A 83 -5.52 3.76 -25.07
C PHE A 83 -5.14 3.92 -23.59
N PRO A 84 -5.20 5.15 -23.04
CA PRO A 84 -4.77 5.38 -21.66
C PRO A 84 -5.81 4.87 -20.66
N ALA A 85 -5.65 3.67 -20.10
CA ALA A 85 -6.52 3.27 -19.00
C ALA A 85 -6.44 4.27 -17.83
N PRO A 86 -7.50 4.43 -17.03
CA PRO A 86 -7.44 5.20 -15.81
C PRO A 86 -6.52 4.51 -14.78
N PRO A 87 -5.91 5.30 -13.89
CA PRO A 87 -5.10 4.79 -12.79
C PRO A 87 -5.87 3.99 -11.73
N PHE A 88 -5.38 2.79 -11.40
CA PHE A 88 -6.02 1.89 -10.41
C PHE A 88 -5.43 1.98 -9.00
N ASP A 89 -4.20 2.48 -8.83
CA ASP A 89 -3.53 2.59 -7.53
C ASP A 89 -4.24 3.51 -6.54
N PHE A 90 -5.05 4.45 -7.00
CA PHE A 90 -5.81 5.31 -6.10
C PHE A 90 -6.90 4.57 -5.35
N MET A 91 -7.39 3.47 -5.90
CA MET A 91 -8.34 2.61 -5.22
C MET A 91 -7.76 2.05 -3.90
N LEU A 92 -6.43 1.86 -3.82
CA LEU A 92 -5.73 1.48 -2.59
C LEU A 92 -5.75 2.59 -1.55
N LEU A 93 -5.40 3.83 -1.94
CA LEU A 93 -5.43 5.01 -1.07
C LEU A 93 -6.84 5.26 -0.50
N VAL A 94 -7.83 5.03 -1.34
CA VAL A 94 -9.26 5.07 -1.00
C VAL A 94 -9.63 3.97 0.00
N MET A 95 -9.24 2.72 -0.24
CA MET A 95 -9.59 1.62 0.67
C MET A 95 -8.97 1.72 2.05
N MET A 96 -7.76 2.27 2.13
CA MET A 96 -7.10 2.52 3.41
C MET A 96 -7.83 3.56 4.27
N THR A 97 -8.72 4.36 3.66
CA THR A 97 -9.46 5.44 4.34
C THR A 97 -10.97 5.17 4.43
N SER A 98 -11.49 4.21 3.66
CA SER A 98 -12.85 3.67 3.84
C SER A 98 -12.88 2.68 5.01
N THR A 99 -12.84 3.21 6.23
CA THR A 99 -13.09 2.44 7.45
C THR A 99 -14.56 2.06 7.49
N ASN A 100 -14.84 0.76 7.35
CA ASN A 100 -15.83 -0.04 8.11
C ASN A 100 -16.30 -1.25 7.28
N GLY A 101 -15.85 -2.45 7.66
CA GLY A 101 -16.54 -3.70 7.30
C GLY A 101 -15.66 -4.86 6.82
N ASP A 102 -16.23 -6.06 6.91
CA ASP A 102 -15.69 -7.36 6.46
C ASP A 102 -15.30 -7.40 4.96
N ASP A 103 -15.66 -6.38 4.18
CA ASP A 103 -15.48 -6.33 2.73
C ASP A 103 -14.11 -5.77 2.28
N THR A 104 -13.33 -5.16 3.18
CA THR A 104 -11.99 -4.62 2.85
C THR A 104 -11.05 -5.71 2.35
N PHE A 105 -11.11 -6.92 2.92
CA PHE A 105 -10.30 -8.05 2.43
C PHE A 105 -10.62 -8.42 0.98
N ASN A 106 -11.91 -8.57 0.64
CA ASN A 106 -12.35 -8.93 -0.72
C ASN A 106 -11.86 -7.90 -1.74
N LYS A 107 -11.92 -6.64 -1.34
CA LYS A 107 -11.47 -5.50 -2.12
C LYS A 107 -9.98 -5.57 -2.44
N PHE A 108 -9.11 -5.74 -1.43
CA PHE A 108 -7.68 -5.95 -1.67
C PHE A 108 -7.39 -7.21 -2.50
N MET A 109 -8.16 -8.29 -2.32
CA MET A 109 -8.02 -9.49 -3.14
C MET A 109 -8.37 -9.26 -4.61
N ARG A 110 -9.37 -8.43 -4.93
CA ARG A 110 -9.71 -8.06 -6.31
C ARG A 110 -8.57 -7.25 -6.95
N LEU A 111 -8.02 -6.29 -6.22
CA LEU A 111 -6.83 -5.53 -6.62
C LEU A 111 -5.63 -6.44 -6.88
N PHE A 112 -5.36 -7.35 -5.96
CA PHE A 112 -4.28 -8.32 -6.09
C PHE A 112 -4.44 -9.14 -7.37
N ARG A 113 -5.62 -9.71 -7.61
CA ARG A 113 -5.92 -10.49 -8.84
C ARG A 113 -5.75 -9.65 -10.10
N HIS A 114 -6.20 -8.41 -10.10
CA HIS A 114 -6.03 -7.51 -11.25
C HIS A 114 -4.55 -7.30 -11.56
N TYR A 115 -3.74 -6.90 -10.58
CA TYR A 115 -2.31 -6.68 -10.80
C TYR A 115 -1.55 -7.98 -11.09
N SER A 116 -1.99 -9.14 -10.58
CA SER A 116 -1.43 -10.43 -10.98
C SER A 116 -1.65 -10.71 -12.47
N LYS A 117 -2.83 -10.40 -13.01
CA LYS A 117 -3.12 -10.52 -14.46
C LYS A 117 -2.23 -9.57 -15.28
N VAL A 118 -2.14 -8.30 -14.86
CA VAL A 118 -1.28 -7.31 -15.51
C VAL A 118 0.19 -7.78 -15.53
N LEU A 119 0.71 -8.24 -14.38
CA LEU A 119 2.08 -8.73 -14.29
C LEU A 119 2.32 -9.95 -15.18
N ALA A 120 1.37 -10.89 -15.21
CA ALA A 120 1.45 -12.08 -16.05
C ALA A 120 1.53 -11.70 -17.54
N TYR A 121 0.68 -10.76 -18.00
CA TYR A 121 0.76 -10.25 -19.36
C TYR A 121 2.11 -9.59 -19.64
N LEU A 122 2.57 -8.65 -18.80
CA LEU A 122 3.84 -7.94 -18.99
C LEU A 122 5.04 -8.89 -19.10
N LYS A 123 5.06 -9.98 -18.34
CA LYS A 123 6.11 -11.00 -18.40
C LYS A 123 6.17 -11.76 -19.73
N THR A 124 5.09 -11.76 -20.54
CA THR A 124 5.07 -12.36 -21.88
C THR A 124 5.56 -11.41 -22.99
N GLN A 125 5.71 -10.12 -22.68
CA GLN A 125 5.99 -9.10 -23.68
C GLN A 125 7.49 -8.83 -23.86
N ASN A 126 7.84 -8.24 -25.00
CA ASN A 126 9.19 -7.76 -25.26
C ASN A 126 9.58 -6.69 -24.22
N GLN A 127 10.64 -6.93 -23.46
CA GLN A 127 11.07 -6.09 -22.34
C GLN A 127 11.43 -4.64 -22.73
N GLN A 128 11.75 -4.40 -24.01
CA GLN A 128 12.08 -3.07 -24.55
C GLN A 128 10.87 -2.33 -25.12
N ARG A 129 9.70 -2.97 -25.25
CA ARG A 129 8.46 -2.32 -25.71
C ARG A 129 8.10 -1.20 -24.72
N GLN A 130 7.69 -0.06 -25.25
CA GLN A 130 7.12 1.03 -24.46
C GLN A 130 5.64 0.75 -24.21
N ILE A 131 5.22 0.98 -22.97
CA ILE A 131 3.83 0.88 -22.53
C ILE A 131 3.45 2.12 -21.73
N LEU A 132 2.17 2.21 -21.40
CA LEU A 132 1.61 3.28 -20.58
C LEU A 132 1.05 2.74 -19.26
N LEU A 133 1.59 3.21 -18.13
CA LEU A 133 1.04 3.04 -16.79
C LEU A 133 0.66 4.41 -16.22
N THR A 134 -0.62 4.72 -16.21
CA THR A 134 -1.17 6.06 -15.91
C THR A 134 -1.37 6.35 -14.43
N ASP A 135 -0.84 5.49 -13.57
CA ASP A 135 -1.02 5.40 -12.11
C ASP A 135 0.01 6.17 -11.29
N LYS A 136 0.95 6.83 -11.97
CA LYS A 136 1.81 7.85 -11.38
C LYS A 136 1.08 9.19 -11.30
N THR A 137 1.60 10.12 -10.51
CA THR A 137 1.07 11.50 -10.51
C THR A 137 1.76 12.35 -11.57
N LYS A 138 3.00 12.00 -11.94
CA LYS A 138 3.79 12.70 -12.96
C LYS A 138 3.59 12.06 -14.34
N THR A 139 3.16 12.84 -15.31
CA THR A 139 2.77 12.35 -16.64
C THR A 139 3.94 11.84 -17.47
N ASP A 140 5.14 12.37 -17.25
CA ASP A 140 6.39 11.89 -17.86
C ASP A 140 6.80 10.50 -17.35
N GLU A 141 6.33 10.10 -16.16
CA GLU A 141 6.54 8.77 -15.61
C GLU A 141 5.53 7.73 -16.15
N PHE A 142 4.56 8.12 -16.98
CA PHE A 142 3.55 7.19 -17.49
C PHE A 142 4.13 6.23 -18.52
N TYR A 143 5.04 6.74 -19.35
CA TYR A 143 5.67 5.98 -20.41
C TYR A 143 6.90 5.27 -19.87
N MET A 144 6.92 3.97 -19.99
CA MET A 144 8.05 3.17 -19.55
C MET A 144 8.20 1.90 -20.36
N THR A 145 9.39 1.31 -20.28
CA THR A 145 9.63 -0.02 -20.84
C THR A 145 8.84 -1.07 -20.07
N VAL A 146 8.48 -2.17 -20.75
CA VAL A 146 7.90 -3.36 -20.11
C VAL A 146 8.74 -3.82 -18.92
N GLY A 147 10.08 -3.83 -19.05
CA GLY A 147 10.96 -4.21 -17.93
C GLY A 147 10.78 -3.34 -16.68
N ASN A 148 10.66 -2.02 -16.84
CA ASN A 148 10.39 -1.11 -15.72
C ASN A 148 8.96 -1.30 -15.18
N ALA A 149 7.99 -1.50 -16.06
CA ALA A 149 6.61 -1.75 -15.68
C ALA A 149 6.44 -3.02 -14.85
N VAL A 150 7.17 -4.09 -15.19
CA VAL A 150 7.22 -5.32 -14.39
C VAL A 150 7.66 -5.01 -12.96
N LEU A 151 8.72 -4.23 -12.77
CA LEU A 151 9.20 -3.85 -11.44
C LEU A 151 8.15 -3.03 -10.67
N VAL A 152 7.52 -2.06 -11.32
CA VAL A 152 6.48 -1.20 -10.72
C VAL A 152 5.27 -2.03 -10.30
N VAL A 153 4.74 -2.88 -11.18
CA VAL A 153 3.57 -3.73 -10.90
C VAL A 153 3.89 -4.76 -9.82
N HIS A 154 5.10 -5.30 -9.81
CA HIS A 154 5.53 -6.22 -8.77
C HIS A 154 5.62 -5.55 -7.39
N GLY A 155 6.16 -4.33 -7.31
CA GLY A 155 6.17 -3.56 -6.06
C GLY A 155 4.76 -3.27 -5.52
N ARG A 156 3.78 -3.08 -6.41
CA ARG A 156 2.36 -2.95 -6.01
C ARG A 156 1.82 -4.24 -5.43
N LEU A 157 2.10 -5.38 -6.07
CA LEU A 157 1.65 -6.66 -5.57
C LEU A 157 2.20 -6.95 -4.17
N ASN A 158 3.47 -6.61 -3.91
CA ASN A 158 4.06 -6.69 -2.58
C ASN A 158 3.27 -5.83 -1.58
N TYR A 159 3.07 -4.55 -1.88
CA TYR A 159 2.32 -3.63 -1.01
C TYR A 159 0.87 -4.10 -0.75
N ILE A 160 0.17 -4.56 -1.78
CA ILE A 160 -1.19 -5.10 -1.68
C ILE A 160 -1.19 -6.34 -0.78
N ALA A 161 -0.22 -7.23 -0.97
CA ALA A 161 -0.08 -8.44 -0.19
C ALA A 161 0.23 -8.15 1.29
N GLU A 162 1.07 -7.16 1.60
CA GLU A 162 1.28 -6.69 2.97
C GLU A 162 -0.02 -6.26 3.64
N ASN A 163 -0.87 -5.51 2.93
CA ASN A 163 -2.17 -5.09 3.44
C ASN A 163 -3.12 -6.28 3.65
N ILE A 164 -3.17 -7.23 2.70
CA ILE A 164 -3.96 -8.46 2.84
C ILE A 164 -3.53 -9.24 4.09
N VAL A 165 -2.22 -9.44 4.26
CA VAL A 165 -1.66 -10.16 5.40
C VAL A 165 -1.95 -9.43 6.71
N ALA A 166 -1.85 -8.11 6.75
CA ALA A 166 -2.18 -7.31 7.93
C ALA A 166 -3.67 -7.41 8.32
N ILE A 167 -4.59 -7.38 7.33
CA ILE A 167 -6.02 -7.58 7.57
C ILE A 167 -6.29 -9.00 8.11
N LEU A 168 -5.70 -10.02 7.50
CA LEU A 168 -5.85 -11.40 7.95
C LEU A 168 -5.28 -11.61 9.36
N HIS A 169 -4.15 -10.97 9.68
CA HIS A 169 -3.52 -11.05 10.99
C HIS A 169 -4.38 -10.39 12.07
N SER A 170 -4.83 -9.15 11.84
CA SER A 170 -5.71 -8.43 12.78
C SER A 170 -7.06 -9.13 12.99
N THR A 171 -7.58 -9.81 11.97
CA THR A 171 -8.81 -10.62 12.06
C THR A 171 -8.56 -12.06 12.51
N ARG A 172 -7.33 -12.40 12.91
CA ARG A 172 -6.92 -13.73 13.42
C ARG A 172 -7.15 -14.90 12.46
N LYS A 173 -7.20 -14.63 11.16
CA LYS A 173 -7.38 -15.62 10.09
C LYS A 173 -6.05 -16.26 9.68
N TYR A 174 -5.31 -16.80 10.66
CA TYR A 174 -3.91 -17.22 10.49
C TYR A 174 -3.70 -18.35 9.47
N SER A 175 -4.62 -19.31 9.38
CA SER A 175 -4.54 -20.38 8.37
C SER A 175 -4.57 -19.83 6.94
N ILE A 176 -5.35 -18.76 6.70
CA ILE A 176 -5.44 -18.11 5.40
C ILE A 176 -4.15 -17.36 5.08
N ILE A 177 -3.44 -16.82 6.08
CA ILE A 177 -2.13 -16.16 5.88
C ILE A 177 -1.13 -17.16 5.29
N THR A 178 -0.95 -18.31 5.93
CA THR A 178 -0.01 -19.34 5.48
C THR A 178 -0.35 -19.84 4.07
N SER A 179 -1.63 -20.10 3.77
CA SER A 179 -2.06 -20.50 2.43
C SER A 179 -1.79 -19.40 1.40
N PHE A 180 -2.16 -18.15 1.70
CA PHE A 180 -1.98 -17.02 0.79
C PHE A 180 -0.49 -16.80 0.44
N LEU A 181 0.37 -16.81 1.46
CA LEU A 181 1.81 -16.62 1.29
C LEU A 181 2.47 -17.76 0.52
N ASN A 182 2.08 -19.02 0.76
CA ASN A 182 2.61 -20.16 0.01
C ASN A 182 2.15 -20.18 -1.46
N GLU A 183 0.89 -19.87 -1.71
CA GLU A 183 0.29 -20.02 -3.05
C GLU A 183 0.52 -18.82 -3.96
N PHE A 184 0.42 -17.61 -3.42
CA PHE A 184 0.40 -16.38 -4.24
C PHE A 184 1.65 -15.53 -4.09
N MET A 185 2.31 -15.56 -2.93
CA MET A 185 3.47 -14.71 -2.63
C MET A 185 4.66 -15.48 -2.07
N PRO A 186 5.07 -16.63 -2.65
CA PRO A 186 6.20 -17.39 -2.13
C PRO A 186 7.47 -16.53 -2.16
N PRO A 187 8.51 -16.83 -1.34
CA PRO A 187 9.68 -15.97 -1.20
C PRO A 187 10.36 -15.56 -2.52
N ASP A 188 10.36 -16.44 -3.53
CA ASP A 188 10.94 -16.16 -4.86
C ASP A 188 10.12 -15.17 -5.72
N GLN A 189 8.87 -14.89 -5.32
CA GLN A 189 7.98 -13.90 -5.95
C GLN A 189 7.92 -12.60 -5.14
N VAL A 190 8.82 -12.38 -4.18
CA VAL A 190 8.96 -11.11 -3.46
C VAL A 190 10.30 -10.49 -3.85
N ASN A 191 10.29 -9.23 -4.26
CA ASN A 191 11.45 -8.57 -4.87
C ASN A 191 12.11 -7.48 -4.01
N ASP A 192 11.65 -7.29 -2.76
CA ASP A 192 12.26 -6.36 -1.81
C ASP A 192 12.39 -6.96 -0.41
N ASP A 193 13.44 -6.51 0.30
CA ASP A 193 13.83 -7.04 1.60
C ASP A 193 12.85 -6.67 2.72
N GLU A 194 12.20 -5.51 2.59
CA GLU A 194 11.20 -5.01 3.53
C GLU A 194 9.98 -5.93 3.56
N THR A 195 9.42 -6.27 2.39
CA THR A 195 8.27 -7.16 2.24
C THR A 195 8.61 -8.59 2.68
N LEU A 196 9.79 -9.10 2.28
CA LEU A 196 10.30 -10.40 2.78
C LEU A 196 10.35 -10.42 4.32
N SER A 197 10.88 -9.34 4.91
CA SER A 197 10.94 -9.20 6.36
C SER A 197 9.55 -9.06 6.99
N CYS A 198 8.62 -8.36 6.36
CA CYS A 198 7.24 -8.20 6.81
C CYS A 198 6.54 -9.57 6.92
N PHE A 199 6.54 -10.34 5.83
CA PHE A 199 5.91 -11.67 5.80
C PHE A 199 6.55 -12.64 6.79
N GLY A 200 7.88 -12.70 6.86
CA GLY A 200 8.54 -13.58 7.82
C GLY A 200 8.21 -13.22 9.28
N ARG A 201 8.13 -11.92 9.64
CA ARG A 201 7.74 -11.49 11.00
C ARG A 201 6.30 -11.89 11.33
N VAL A 202 5.38 -11.73 10.38
CA VAL A 202 3.99 -12.16 10.56
C VAL A 202 3.93 -13.68 10.77
N LEU A 203 4.66 -14.46 9.98
CA LEU A 203 4.71 -15.92 10.09
C LEU A 203 5.25 -16.38 11.45
N ILE A 204 6.30 -15.75 11.97
CA ILE A 204 6.79 -16.03 13.34
C ILE A 204 5.70 -15.74 14.37
N SER A 205 5.00 -14.61 14.22
CA SER A 205 3.97 -14.21 15.20
C SER A 205 2.78 -15.19 15.28
N ILE A 206 2.54 -15.95 14.21
CA ILE A 206 1.50 -17.00 14.17
C ILE A 206 2.06 -18.41 14.38
N GLY A 207 3.36 -18.54 14.66
CA GLY A 207 4.03 -19.80 14.99
C GLY A 207 4.56 -20.60 13.79
N ASP A 208 4.45 -20.12 12.55
CA ASP A 208 4.93 -20.80 11.35
C ASP A 208 6.40 -20.47 11.06
N ARG A 209 7.29 -21.06 11.86
CA ARG A 209 8.73 -20.82 11.76
C ARG A 209 9.35 -21.33 10.47
N SER A 210 8.91 -22.50 10.00
CA SER A 210 9.48 -23.12 8.81
C SER A 210 9.27 -22.26 7.57
N LEU A 211 8.09 -21.63 7.43
CA LEU A 211 7.86 -20.72 6.33
C LEU A 211 8.55 -19.37 6.56
N ALA A 212 8.57 -18.86 7.80
CA ALA A 212 9.28 -17.61 8.12
C ALA A 212 10.77 -17.65 7.75
N ASP A 213 11.45 -18.77 8.03
CA ASP A 213 12.86 -18.97 7.68
C ASP A 213 13.10 -18.78 6.18
N LYS A 214 12.22 -19.34 5.34
CA LYS A 214 12.33 -19.21 3.88
C LYS A 214 12.26 -17.76 3.40
N TYR A 215 11.47 -16.91 4.06
CA TYR A 215 11.40 -15.48 3.75
C TYR A 215 12.66 -14.75 4.24
N PHE A 216 13.07 -14.99 5.48
CA PHE A 216 14.22 -14.31 6.07
C PHE A 216 15.56 -14.68 5.43
N GLU A 217 15.72 -15.91 4.93
CA GLU A 217 16.90 -16.33 4.18
C GLU A 217 17.13 -15.51 2.90
N LYS A 218 16.05 -15.02 2.29
CA LYS A 218 16.11 -14.20 1.06
C LYS A 218 16.45 -12.74 1.32
N VAL A 219 16.25 -12.24 2.54
CA VAL A 219 16.59 -10.86 2.91
C VAL A 219 18.09 -10.67 2.74
N LEU A 220 18.53 -9.62 2.05
CA LEU A 220 19.96 -9.33 1.86
C LEU A 220 20.45 -8.23 2.80
N ASN A 221 19.60 -7.26 3.11
CA ASN A 221 19.89 -6.10 3.94
C ASN A 221 20.30 -6.51 5.38
N PRO A 222 21.56 -6.22 5.80
CA PRO A 222 22.06 -6.60 7.13
C PRO A 222 21.29 -5.97 8.30
N ALA A 223 20.76 -4.76 8.13
CA ALA A 223 19.96 -4.10 9.15
C ALA A 223 18.65 -4.88 9.38
N LEU A 224 17.96 -5.24 8.30
CA LEU A 224 16.73 -6.02 8.36
C LEU A 224 16.97 -7.43 8.90
N LYS A 225 18.10 -8.08 8.56
CA LYS A 225 18.50 -9.36 9.18
C LYS A 225 18.63 -9.26 10.69
N THR A 226 19.25 -8.18 11.19
CA THR A 226 19.41 -7.94 12.64
C THR A 226 18.05 -7.76 13.31
N ILE A 227 17.16 -6.98 12.71
CA ILE A 227 15.79 -6.79 13.24
C ILE A 227 15.02 -8.13 13.21
N ASN A 228 15.09 -8.89 12.13
CA ASN A 228 14.42 -10.19 11.99
C ASN A 228 14.89 -11.21 13.05
N LYS A 229 16.18 -11.20 13.38
CA LYS A 229 16.73 -11.96 14.52
C LYS A 229 16.12 -11.52 15.85
N GLY A 230 15.92 -10.21 16.04
CA GLY A 230 15.23 -9.67 17.22
C GLY A 230 13.81 -10.22 17.36
N TYR A 231 13.06 -10.33 16.26
CA TYR A 231 11.72 -10.94 16.27
C TYR A 231 11.76 -12.42 16.65
N TYR A 232 12.71 -13.21 16.16
CA TYR A 232 12.89 -14.60 16.63
C TYR A 232 13.12 -14.67 18.13
N GLN A 233 14.07 -13.88 18.63
CA GLN A 233 14.41 -13.85 20.05
C GLN A 233 13.22 -13.44 20.91
N PHE A 234 12.39 -12.50 20.43
CA PHE A 234 11.19 -12.09 21.12
C PHE A 234 10.18 -13.25 21.25
N PHE A 235 9.85 -13.92 20.14
CA PHE A 235 8.91 -15.04 20.14
C PHE A 235 9.47 -16.34 20.74
N ASP A 236 10.80 -16.41 20.97
CA ASP A 236 11.47 -17.44 21.77
C ASP A 236 11.48 -17.15 23.28
N GLY A 237 11.00 -15.98 23.72
CA GLY A 237 11.06 -15.56 25.12
C GLY A 237 12.44 -15.04 25.56
N ASN A 238 13.38 -14.86 24.63
CA ASN A 238 14.71 -14.30 24.88
C ASN A 238 14.70 -12.77 24.83
N PHE A 239 13.86 -12.13 25.66
CA PHE A 239 13.55 -10.70 25.57
C PHE A 239 14.77 -9.77 25.71
N ALA A 240 15.75 -10.13 26.55
CA ALA A 240 16.97 -9.33 26.72
C ALA A 240 17.83 -9.28 25.45
N GLU A 241 17.90 -10.40 24.72
CA GLU A 241 18.60 -10.45 23.44
C GLU A 241 17.78 -9.79 22.32
N ALA A 242 16.46 -9.97 22.33
CA ALA A 242 15.55 -9.28 21.43
C ALA A 242 15.73 -7.76 21.51
N ALA A 243 15.77 -7.21 22.72
CA ALA A 243 15.99 -5.78 22.95
C ALA A 243 17.29 -5.27 22.33
N LYS A 244 18.40 -6.03 22.43
CA LYS A 244 19.68 -5.65 21.79
C LYS A 244 19.57 -5.60 20.27
N SER A 245 18.88 -6.57 19.67
CA SER A 245 18.69 -6.65 18.22
C SER A 245 17.73 -5.56 17.70
N LEU A 246 16.77 -5.13 18.53
CA LEU A 246 15.72 -4.17 18.15
C LEU A 246 16.08 -2.71 18.45
N THR A 247 17.05 -2.43 19.33
CA THR A 247 17.45 -1.06 19.74
C THR A 247 18.44 -0.36 18.79
N GLY A 248 18.79 -0.99 17.66
CA GLY A 248 19.64 -0.34 16.65
C GLY A 248 18.98 0.92 16.06
N ASN A 249 19.77 1.95 15.76
CA ASN A 249 19.38 3.24 15.15
C ASN A 249 18.77 3.14 13.71
N LEU A 250 18.20 2.00 13.34
CA LEU A 250 17.82 1.63 11.97
C LEU A 250 16.34 1.28 11.80
N ALA A 251 15.51 1.44 12.84
CA ALA A 251 14.06 1.22 12.73
C ALA A 251 13.33 2.55 12.41
N PRO A 252 12.63 2.68 11.26
CA PRO A 252 11.49 3.58 11.18
C PRO A 252 10.49 3.13 12.26
N SER A 253 10.22 3.99 13.24
CA SER A 253 9.23 3.82 14.32
C SER A 253 9.02 2.37 14.79
N ASN A 254 9.86 1.96 15.75
CA ASN A 254 9.81 0.68 16.47
C ASN A 254 8.55 0.51 17.37
N GLU A 255 7.45 1.15 17.02
CA GLU A 255 6.20 1.19 17.78
C GLU A 255 5.56 -0.20 17.86
N ALA A 256 5.73 -1.07 16.85
CA ALA A 256 5.20 -2.44 16.87
C ALA A 256 5.85 -3.29 17.97
N CYS A 257 7.18 -3.25 18.09
CA CYS A 257 7.87 -4.01 19.13
C CYS A 257 7.55 -3.45 20.52
N ASN A 258 7.56 -2.13 20.71
CA ASN A 258 7.17 -1.53 21.99
C ASN A 258 5.72 -1.87 22.38
N TYR A 259 4.81 -1.95 21.41
CA TYR A 259 3.41 -2.36 21.59
C TYR A 259 3.29 -3.84 22.00
N TYR A 260 4.07 -4.75 21.40
CA TYR A 260 4.08 -6.17 21.77
C TYR A 260 4.88 -6.48 23.05
N MET A 261 5.87 -5.65 23.42
CA MET A 261 6.67 -5.81 24.65
C MET A 261 5.94 -5.32 25.91
N GLY A 262 4.73 -4.75 25.81
CA GLY A 262 3.98 -4.26 26.96
C GLY A 262 4.64 -3.08 27.69
N ASP A 263 5.53 -2.36 27.02
CA ASP A 263 6.31 -1.27 27.61
C ASP A 263 5.45 0.01 27.63
N PHE A 264 4.46 0.04 28.52
CA PHE A 264 3.90 1.30 29.02
C PHE A 264 5.00 2.02 29.81
N LYS A 265 5.87 2.77 29.12
CA LYS A 265 6.57 3.90 29.75
C LYS A 265 5.68 5.13 29.89
N THR A 266 4.43 4.89 30.23
CA THR A 266 3.58 5.87 30.91
C THR A 266 2.84 5.13 32.00
N ASP A 267 3.48 5.02 33.17
CA ASP A 267 2.71 5.10 34.40
C ASP A 267 1.91 6.41 34.31
N ILE A 268 0.59 6.30 34.17
CA ILE A 268 -0.34 7.43 34.10
C ILE A 268 -0.38 8.19 35.45
N SER A 269 0.40 7.77 36.45
CA SER A 269 0.48 8.42 37.77
C SER A 269 1.66 9.38 37.98
N GLU A 270 2.67 9.49 37.11
CA GLU A 270 3.88 10.27 37.46
C GLU A 270 4.38 11.33 36.47
N ASN A 271 3.79 11.53 35.29
CA ASN A 271 4.21 12.60 34.38
C ASN A 271 3.31 13.84 34.44
N SER A 272 3.37 14.54 35.57
CA SER A 272 2.77 15.88 35.73
C SER A 272 3.73 17.03 35.42
N ASN A 273 4.91 16.80 34.80
CA ASN A 273 5.89 17.89 34.56
C ASN A 273 6.82 17.74 33.34
N SER A 274 6.33 17.34 32.16
CA SER A 274 7.10 17.54 30.92
C SER A 274 6.24 18.14 29.80
N SER A 275 6.44 19.43 29.56
CA SER A 275 5.83 20.27 28.53
C SER A 275 6.35 19.98 27.12
N ALA A 276 6.16 18.74 26.65
CA ALA A 276 6.36 18.42 25.24
C ALA A 276 5.03 17.95 24.64
N THR A 277 4.32 18.88 24.00
CA THR A 277 3.18 18.55 23.13
C THR A 277 3.62 17.50 22.11
N PRO A 278 2.89 16.38 21.96
CA PRO A 278 3.17 15.41 20.92
C PRO A 278 3.10 16.08 19.54
N LYS A 279 4.12 15.88 18.70
CA LYS A 279 4.07 16.32 17.31
C LYS A 279 2.90 15.60 16.62
N LYS A 280 2.04 16.35 15.93
CA LYS A 280 1.01 15.78 15.04
C LYS A 280 1.70 14.84 14.03
N PRO A 281 1.19 13.62 13.81
CA PRO A 281 1.74 12.71 12.81
C PRO A 281 1.65 13.33 11.41
N THR A 282 2.65 13.05 10.58
CA THR A 282 2.65 13.46 9.16
C THR A 282 1.87 12.44 8.33
N PRO A 283 1.35 12.81 7.15
CA PRO A 283 0.66 11.87 6.27
C PRO A 283 1.51 10.65 5.89
N GLU A 284 2.83 10.83 5.77
CA GLU A 284 3.76 9.74 5.48
C GLU A 284 3.94 8.78 6.67
N SER A 285 3.86 9.26 7.91
CA SER A 285 3.92 8.40 9.10
C SER A 285 2.64 7.60 9.33
N LEU A 286 1.52 7.99 8.73
CA LEU A 286 0.25 7.24 8.76
C LEU A 286 0.15 6.17 7.67
N THR A 287 1.17 6.04 6.81
CA THR A 287 1.19 5.04 5.72
C THR A 287 2.22 3.95 5.90
N ARG A 288 3.07 4.05 6.93
CA ARG A 288 4.09 3.05 7.23
C ARG A 288 3.63 2.18 8.38
N TRP A 289 3.74 0.87 8.20
CA TRP A 289 3.38 -0.09 9.23
C TRP A 289 4.41 -0.09 10.38
N PRO A 290 3.98 -0.31 11.64
CA PRO A 290 2.58 -0.44 12.07
C PRO A 290 1.81 0.88 12.00
N LEU A 291 0.56 0.79 11.56
CA LEU A 291 -0.38 1.91 11.70
C LEU A 291 -0.68 2.12 13.20
N PRO A 292 -0.69 3.38 13.70
CA PRO A 292 -1.13 3.64 15.06
C PRO A 292 -2.60 3.21 15.23
N PRO A 293 -2.99 2.69 16.41
CA PRO A 293 -4.38 2.31 16.66
C PRO A 293 -5.29 3.54 16.53
N LEU A 294 -6.44 3.34 15.87
CA LEU A 294 -7.52 4.32 15.86
C LEU A 294 -7.94 4.58 17.31
N GLN A 295 -7.75 5.81 17.79
CA GLN A 295 -8.28 6.22 19.08
C GLN A 295 -9.81 6.17 18.99
N ALA A 296 -10.42 5.37 19.87
CA ALA A 296 -11.86 5.28 20.05
C ALA A 296 -12.40 6.56 20.73
#